data_AF-A0A183BAF1-F1
#
_entry.id   AF-A0A183BAF1-F1
#
_cell.length_a   1.000
_cell.length_b   1.000
_cell.length_c   1.000
_cell.angle_alpha   90.00
_cell.angle_beta   90.00
_cell.angle_gamma   90.00
#
_symmetry.space_group_name_H-M   'P 1'
#
loop_
_entity.id
_entity.type
_entity.pdbx_description
1 polymer ?
#
loop_
_entity_poly.entity_id
_entity_poly.type
_entity_poly.pdbx_seq_one_letter_code
_entity_poly.pdbx_strand_id
1 'polypeptide(L)'
;LYYKPVLNLAKLNPSLYAVLPELLNIRQLRRALIHLWHQISRCDAKVASDLRRSLRPKDYMLFSLNDLDLYSVHDLVEVHSGRLERKITAVLSNVALAHVHGCLACRRRALLCDLCEDLRYPIWPHEVTTYRRVR
;
A
#
# COMPACT_ATOMS: atom_id res chain seq x y z
N LEU A 1 7.92 -7.70 -22.77
CA LEU A 1 8.51 -7.44 -21.43
C LEU A 1 8.05 -6.11 -20.82
N TYR A 2 7.80 -5.07 -21.61
CA TYR A 2 7.52 -3.71 -21.14
C TYR A 2 6.48 -3.60 -20.01
N TYR A 3 5.35 -4.30 -20.13
CA TYR A 3 4.27 -4.31 -19.12
C TYR A 3 4.33 -5.47 -18.11
N LYS A 4 5.29 -6.40 -18.26
CA LYS A 4 5.36 -7.59 -17.42
C LYS A 4 6.20 -7.28 -16.17
N PRO A 5 5.67 -7.45 -14.95
CA PRO A 5 6.44 -7.19 -13.73
C PRO A 5 7.43 -8.31 -13.48
N VAL A 6 8.69 -8.10 -13.86
CA VAL A 6 9.77 -9.10 -13.75
C VAL A 6 11.03 -8.54 -13.09
N LEU A 7 11.08 -7.23 -12.85
CA LEU A 7 12.23 -6.56 -12.26
C LEU A 7 12.03 -6.48 -10.75
N ASN A 8 12.73 -7.32 -9.99
CA ASN A 8 12.77 -7.18 -8.53
C ASN A 8 13.88 -6.20 -8.14
N LEU A 9 13.54 -4.94 -7.88
CA LEU A 9 14.54 -3.90 -7.64
C LEU A 9 15.34 -4.11 -6.35
N ALA A 10 14.75 -4.70 -5.32
CA ALA A 10 15.48 -5.02 -4.09
C ALA A 10 16.55 -6.09 -4.30
N LYS A 11 16.33 -7.03 -5.23
CA LYS A 11 17.32 -8.04 -5.63
C LYS A 11 18.33 -7.49 -6.64
N LEU A 12 17.90 -6.64 -7.57
CA LEU A 12 18.75 -6.11 -8.64
C LEU A 12 19.70 -5.01 -8.13
N ASN A 13 19.17 -4.01 -7.43
CA ASN A 13 19.95 -2.91 -6.86
C ASN A 13 19.16 -2.21 -5.74
N PRO A 14 19.29 -2.64 -4.47
CA PRO A 14 18.54 -2.07 -3.36
C PRO A 14 18.90 -0.60 -3.08
N SER A 15 20.10 -0.14 -3.46
CA SER A 15 20.56 1.24 -3.27
C SER A 15 19.74 2.25 -4.06
N LEU A 16 19.01 1.82 -5.10
CA LEU A 16 18.10 2.70 -5.86
C LEU A 16 17.08 3.38 -4.94
N TYR A 17 16.60 2.71 -3.90
CA TYR A 17 15.67 3.29 -2.95
C TYR A 17 16.28 4.37 -2.05
N ALA A 18 17.61 4.39 -1.90
CA ALA A 18 18.30 5.44 -1.15
C ALA A 18 18.59 6.67 -2.01
N VAL A 19 18.73 6.47 -3.33
CA VAL A 19 19.14 7.53 -4.28
C VAL A 19 17.94 8.17 -4.98
N LEU A 20 16.87 7.42 -5.21
CA LEU A 20 15.69 7.87 -5.94
C LEU A 20 14.48 8.00 -5.00
N PRO A 21 14.15 9.21 -4.53
CA PRO A 21 13.08 9.42 -3.56
C PRO A 21 11.70 8.98 -4.08
N GLU A 22 11.45 9.07 -5.37
CA GLU A 22 10.20 8.65 -6.01
C GLU A 22 10.01 7.13 -5.87
N LEU A 23 11.08 6.34 -6.04
CA LEU A 23 11.02 4.89 -5.82
C LEU A 23 10.78 4.55 -4.36
N LEU A 24 11.42 5.26 -3.43
CA LEU A 24 11.21 5.07 -2.00
C LEU A 24 9.75 5.36 -1.63
N ASN A 25 9.20 6.46 -2.12
CA ASN A 25 7.81 6.85 -1.89
C ASN A 25 6.84 5.81 -2.45
N ILE A 26 7.03 5.38 -3.70
CA ILE A 26 6.21 4.32 -4.31
C ILE A 26 6.29 3.02 -3.51
N ARG A 27 7.46 2.64 -3.00
CA ARG A 27 7.63 1.46 -2.16
C ARG A 27 6.83 1.57 -0.86
N GLN A 28 6.80 2.75 -0.24
CA GLN A 28 6.00 3.01 0.97
C GLN A 28 4.49 2.96 0.67
N LEU A 29 4.05 3.62 -0.39
CA LEU A 29 2.65 3.62 -0.84
C LEU A 29 2.17 2.20 -1.18
N ARG A 30 2.98 1.40 -1.88
CA ARG A 30 2.66 0.00 -2.20
C ARG A 30 2.57 -0.85 -0.94
N ARG A 31 3.43 -0.64 0.05
CA ARG A 31 3.36 -1.36 1.34
C ARG A 31 2.05 -1.04 2.06
N ALA A 32 1.69 0.23 2.17
CA ALA A 32 0.42 0.65 2.76
C ALA A 32 -0.78 0.02 2.03
N LEU A 33 -0.74 0.04 0.70
CA LEU A 33 -1.75 -0.55 -0.16
C LEU A 33 -1.93 -2.07 0.08
N ILE A 34 -0.84 -2.83 0.22
CA ILE A 34 -0.88 -4.27 0.50
C ILE A 34 -1.49 -4.55 1.89
N HIS A 35 -1.11 -3.78 2.91
CA HIS A 35 -1.71 -3.91 4.25
C HIS A 35 -3.22 -3.64 4.22
N LEU A 36 -3.63 -2.56 3.56
CA LEU A 36 -5.04 -2.21 3.39
C LEU A 36 -5.79 -3.27 2.59
N TRP A 37 -5.19 -3.82 1.54
CA TRP A 37 -5.76 -4.95 0.78
C TRP A 37 -6.07 -6.15 1.69
N HIS A 38 -5.11 -6.59 2.51
CA HIS A 38 -5.33 -7.73 3.41
C HIS A 38 -6.43 -7.48 4.45
N GLN A 39 -6.56 -6.24 4.92
CA GLN A 39 -7.63 -5.87 5.84
C GLN A 39 -9.00 -5.83 5.16
N ILE A 40 -9.10 -5.14 4.02
CA ILE A 40 -10.35 -4.91 3.27
C ILE A 40 -10.88 -6.22 2.66
N SER A 41 -10.00 -7.05 2.08
CA SER A 41 -10.39 -8.34 1.49
C SER A 41 -11.01 -9.32 2.49
N ARG A 42 -10.69 -9.18 3.78
CA ARG A 42 -11.29 -9.95 4.89
C ARG A 42 -12.50 -9.25 5.53
N CYS A 43 -12.82 -8.03 5.11
CA CYS A 43 -13.86 -7.19 5.68
C CYS A 43 -15.09 -7.11 4.76
N ASP A 44 -14.89 -6.67 3.51
CA ASP A 44 -15.96 -6.44 2.55
C ASP A 44 -15.50 -6.81 1.13
N ALA A 45 -16.14 -7.83 0.55
CA ALA A 45 -15.81 -8.35 -0.78
C ALA A 45 -16.08 -7.34 -1.91
N LYS A 46 -17.10 -6.47 -1.76
CA LYS A 46 -17.43 -5.45 -2.75
C LYS A 46 -16.35 -4.38 -2.80
N VAL A 47 -15.97 -3.86 -1.62
CA VAL A 47 -14.90 -2.86 -1.51
C VAL A 47 -13.56 -3.42 -1.97
N ALA A 48 -13.27 -4.69 -1.67
CA ALA A 48 -12.08 -5.37 -2.18
C ALA A 48 -12.08 -5.44 -3.72
N SER A 49 -13.22 -5.79 -4.33
CA SER A 49 -13.37 -5.80 -5.79
C SER A 49 -13.14 -4.39 -6.39
N ASP A 50 -13.69 -3.35 -5.77
CA ASP A 50 -13.53 -1.96 -6.21
C ASP A 50 -12.08 -1.48 -6.10
N LEU A 51 -11.39 -1.85 -5.01
CA LEU A 51 -9.97 -1.55 -4.81
C LEU A 51 -9.12 -2.23 -5.90
N ARG A 52 -9.38 -3.51 -6.17
CA ARG A 52 -8.68 -4.27 -7.22
C ARG A 52 -8.92 -3.67 -8.60
N ARG A 53 -10.16 -3.30 -8.90
CA ARG A 53 -10.56 -2.70 -10.18
C ARG A 53 -9.87 -1.36 -10.42
N SER A 54 -9.80 -0.51 -9.38
CA SER A 54 -9.20 0.83 -9.47
C SER A 54 -7.69 0.80 -9.80
N LEU A 55 -7.01 -0.33 -9.53
CA LEU A 55 -5.58 -0.48 -9.85
C LEU A 55 -5.28 -1.13 -11.19
N ARG A 56 -6.27 -1.73 -11.88
CA ARG A 56 -6.03 -2.36 -13.18
C ARG A 56 -5.32 -1.41 -14.16
N PRO A 57 -4.38 -1.91 -14.98
CA PRO A 57 -3.90 -3.30 -15.09
C PRO A 57 -2.81 -3.69 -14.06
N LYS A 58 -2.61 -2.92 -12.99
CA LYS A 58 -1.55 -3.11 -11.98
C LYS A 58 -2.05 -3.78 -10.70
N ASP A 59 -3.13 -4.56 -10.78
CA ASP A 59 -3.70 -5.21 -9.59
C ASP A 59 -2.74 -6.21 -8.94
N TYR A 60 -1.73 -6.69 -9.67
CA TYR A 60 -0.62 -7.48 -9.11
C TYR A 60 0.09 -6.79 -7.92
N MET A 61 0.05 -5.45 -7.83
CA MET A 61 0.67 -4.69 -6.74
C MET A 61 -0.04 -4.83 -5.39
N LEU A 62 -1.21 -5.48 -5.32
CA LEU A 62 -2.05 -5.58 -4.11
C LEU A 62 -1.74 -6.76 -3.21
N PHE A 63 -1.29 -7.88 -3.77
CA PHE A 63 -1.55 -9.18 -3.14
C PHE A 63 -0.51 -9.61 -2.10
N SER A 64 0.76 -9.24 -2.27
CA SER A 64 1.85 -9.85 -1.51
C SER A 64 2.99 -8.87 -1.24
N LEU A 65 3.45 -8.83 0.01
CA LEU A 65 4.67 -8.12 0.40
C LEU A 65 5.93 -8.71 -0.24
N ASN A 66 5.92 -9.99 -0.63
CA ASN A 66 7.05 -10.61 -1.33
C ASN A 66 7.24 -10.02 -2.74
N ASP A 67 6.15 -9.52 -3.34
CA ASP A 67 6.14 -8.88 -4.65
C ASP A 67 6.19 -7.35 -4.56
N LEU A 68 6.41 -6.80 -3.36
CA LEU A 68 6.48 -5.36 -3.10
C LEU A 68 7.50 -4.66 -4.00
N ASP A 69 8.61 -5.33 -4.27
CA ASP A 69 9.74 -4.79 -5.02
C ASP A 69 9.74 -5.22 -6.50
N LEU A 70 8.67 -5.85 -6.98
CA LEU A 70 8.51 -6.30 -8.36
C LEU A 70 7.88 -5.21 -9.24
N TYR A 71 8.52 -4.88 -10.36
CA TYR A 71 8.10 -3.83 -11.30
C TYR A 71 8.22 -4.29 -12.75
N SER A 72 7.42 -3.72 -13.63
CA SER A 72 7.65 -3.74 -15.08
C SER A 72 8.42 -2.48 -15.52
N VAL A 73 8.94 -2.48 -16.75
CA VAL A 73 9.60 -1.29 -17.30
C VAL A 73 8.63 -0.11 -17.38
N HIS A 74 7.38 -0.36 -17.76
CA HIS A 74 6.34 0.66 -17.80
C HIS A 74 6.08 1.28 -16.42
N ASP A 75 6.13 0.47 -15.35
CA ASP A 75 5.96 1.01 -13.99
C ASP A 75 7.08 2.00 -13.66
N LEU A 76 8.33 1.70 -14.01
CA LEU A 76 9.47 2.59 -13.75
C LEU A 76 9.36 3.91 -14.52
N VAL A 77 8.84 3.88 -15.75
CA VAL A 77 8.51 5.10 -16.52
C VAL A 77 7.41 5.91 -15.81
N GLU A 78 6.42 5.25 -15.23
CA GLU A 78 5.35 5.92 -14.48
C GLU A 78 5.77 6.39 -13.09
N VAL A 79 6.76 5.76 -12.46
CA VAL A 79 7.45 6.27 -11.27
C VAL A 79 8.11 7.59 -11.62
N HIS A 80 8.94 7.61 -12.66
CA HIS A 80 9.68 8.80 -13.08
C HIS A 80 8.76 9.98 -13.46
N SER A 81 7.61 9.70 -14.09
CA SER A 81 6.62 10.74 -14.45
C SER A 81 5.63 11.10 -13.33
N GLY A 82 5.76 10.50 -12.13
CA GLY A 82 4.83 10.70 -11.01
C GLY A 82 3.40 10.22 -11.28
N ARG A 83 3.16 9.48 -12.37
CA ARG A 83 1.83 8.94 -12.71
C ARG A 83 1.45 7.79 -11.79
N LEU A 84 2.42 6.93 -11.47
CA LEU A 84 2.17 5.79 -10.59
C LEU A 84 1.82 6.25 -9.16
N GLU A 85 2.51 7.28 -8.68
CA GLU A 85 2.28 7.86 -7.36
C GLU A 85 0.86 8.41 -7.23
N ARG A 86 0.46 9.28 -8.17
CA ARG A 86 -0.89 9.84 -8.21
C ARG A 86 -1.95 8.75 -8.29
N LYS A 87 -1.71 7.70 -9.09
CA LYS A 87 -2.64 6.57 -9.20
C LYS A 87 -2.79 5.84 -7.87
N ILE A 88 -1.69 5.42 -7.23
CA ILE A 88 -1.76 4.68 -5.96
C ILE A 88 -2.37 5.55 -4.86
N THR A 89 -1.97 6.82 -4.77
CA THR A 89 -2.49 7.77 -3.78
C THR A 89 -4.00 7.97 -3.93
N ALA A 90 -4.49 8.18 -5.15
CA ALA A 90 -5.93 8.32 -5.40
C ALA A 90 -6.72 7.06 -5.03
N VAL A 91 -6.17 5.87 -5.31
CA VAL A 91 -6.80 4.61 -4.92
C VAL A 91 -6.81 4.43 -3.40
N LEU A 92 -5.71 4.78 -2.73
CA LEU A 92 -5.62 4.76 -1.28
C LEU A 92 -6.65 5.69 -0.64
N SER A 93 -6.72 6.95 -1.05
CA SER A 93 -7.64 7.93 -0.47
C SER A 93 -9.10 7.59 -0.73
N ASN A 94 -9.45 7.28 -1.98
CA ASN A 94 -10.84 7.25 -2.42
C ASN A 94 -11.53 5.91 -2.14
N VAL A 95 -10.76 4.84 -1.95
CA VAL A 95 -11.30 3.49 -1.74
C VAL A 95 -10.85 2.93 -0.40
N ALA A 96 -9.53 2.80 -0.21
CA ALA A 96 -9.02 2.04 0.91
C ALA A 96 -9.18 2.76 2.25
N LEU A 97 -8.66 3.98 2.37
CA LEU A 97 -8.70 4.81 3.57
C LEU A 97 -10.15 5.21 3.91
N ALA A 98 -10.92 5.61 2.90
CA ALA A 98 -12.35 5.90 3.07
C ALA A 98 -13.11 4.73 3.73
N HIS A 99 -12.83 3.48 3.32
CA HIS A 99 -13.44 2.32 3.95
C HIS A 99 -12.92 2.06 5.36
N VAL A 100 -11.60 1.94 5.57
CA VAL A 100 -11.08 1.51 6.88
C VAL A 100 -11.37 2.52 7.98
N HIS A 101 -11.42 3.82 7.66
CA HIS A 101 -11.81 4.85 8.62
C HIS A 101 -13.33 4.89 8.82
N GLY A 102 -14.15 4.59 7.81
CA GLY A 102 -15.62 4.57 7.94
C GLY A 102 -16.21 3.27 8.51
N CYS A 103 -15.46 2.16 8.47
CA CYS A 103 -15.98 0.83 8.78
C CYS A 103 -15.68 0.41 10.23
N LEU A 104 -16.73 0.19 11.03
CA LEU A 104 -16.60 -0.27 12.41
C LEU A 104 -15.88 -1.63 12.54
N ALA A 105 -16.12 -2.55 11.60
CA ALA A 105 -15.44 -3.85 11.61
C ALA A 105 -13.93 -3.72 11.37
N CYS A 106 -13.52 -2.79 10.49
CA CYS A 106 -12.11 -2.46 10.28
C CYS A 106 -11.48 -1.84 11.52
N ARG A 107 -12.15 -0.87 12.14
CA ARG A 107 -11.66 -0.21 13.37
C ARG A 107 -11.45 -1.19 14.53
N ARG A 108 -12.39 -2.13 14.73
CA ARG A 108 -12.27 -3.16 15.78
C ARG A 108 -11.12 -4.15 15.55
N ARG A 109 -10.64 -4.28 14.31
CA ARG A 109 -9.50 -5.14 13.95
C ARG A 109 -8.18 -4.37 13.91
N ALA A 110 -8.20 -3.06 14.10
CA ALA A 110 -7.00 -2.26 14.22
C ALA A 110 -6.29 -2.57 15.54
N LEU A 111 -4.99 -2.30 15.59
CA LEU A 111 -4.24 -2.43 16.83
C LEU A 111 -4.64 -1.27 17.76
N LEU A 112 -4.83 -1.56 19.04
CA LEU A 112 -5.01 -0.53 20.05
C LEU A 112 -3.66 -0.25 20.72
N CYS A 113 -3.48 0.98 21.17
CA CYS A 113 -2.33 1.31 22.02
C CYS A 113 -2.60 0.79 23.43
N ASP A 114 -1.68 0.00 23.97
CA ASP A 114 -1.81 -0.59 25.33
C ASP A 114 -1.81 0.45 26.46
N LEU A 115 -1.51 1.73 26.17
CA LEU A 115 -1.49 2.80 27.16
C LEU A 115 -2.82 3.57 27.21
N CYS A 116 -3.42 3.87 26.06
CA CYS A 116 -4.66 4.66 26.00
C CYS A 116 -5.91 3.82 25.72
N GLU A 117 -5.74 2.64 25.11
CA GLU A 117 -6.81 1.70 24.70
C GLU A 117 -7.97 2.36 23.93
N ASP A 118 -7.74 3.53 23.32
CA ASP A 118 -8.79 4.35 22.74
C ASP A 118 -9.02 3.99 21.27
N LEU A 119 -10.19 3.40 20.99
CA LEU A 119 -10.66 3.07 19.63
C LEU A 119 -10.83 4.29 18.70
N ARG A 120 -10.78 5.52 19.24
CA ARG A 120 -10.71 6.75 18.44
C ARG A 120 -9.33 6.99 17.85
N TYR A 121 -8.28 6.41 18.44
CA TYR A 121 -6.88 6.54 18.03
C TYR A 121 -6.23 5.16 17.79
N PRO A 122 -6.78 4.35 16.87
CA PRO A 122 -6.20 3.04 16.57
C PRO A 122 -4.85 3.17 15.86
N ILE A 123 -3.95 2.23 16.15
CA ILE A 123 -2.68 2.08 15.45
C ILE A 123 -2.93 1.33 14.15
N TRP A 124 -2.73 2.03 13.04
CA TRP A 124 -2.90 1.49 11.71
C TRP A 124 -1.59 0.90 11.16
N PRO A 125 -1.53 -0.39 10.80
CA PRO A 125 -0.31 -1.01 10.27
C PRO A 125 0.20 -0.37 8.96
N HIS A 126 -0.67 0.31 8.21
CA HIS A 126 -0.31 1.02 6.99
C HIS A 126 0.34 2.40 7.26
N GLU A 127 0.26 2.93 8.49
CA GLU A 127 0.80 4.23 8.91
C GLU A 127 2.14 4.06 9.67
N VAL A 128 3.12 3.41 9.04
CA VAL A 128 4.37 2.96 9.69
C VAL A 128 5.22 4.11 10.26
N THR A 129 5.05 5.34 9.78
CA THR A 129 5.79 6.52 10.25
C THR A 129 5.19 7.18 11.49
N THR A 130 3.93 6.89 11.81
CA THR A 130 3.18 7.60 12.85
C THR A 130 3.42 7.00 14.25
N TYR A 131 3.73 5.71 14.33
CA TYR A 131 3.85 4.98 15.59
C TYR A 131 5.24 4.34 15.73
N ARG A 132 5.98 4.70 16.80
CA ARG A 132 7.22 4.01 17.19
C ARG A 132 6.90 2.98 18.25
N ARG A 133 7.31 1.72 18.00
CA ARG A 133 7.31 0.69 19.03
C ARG A 133 8.47 0.97 19.98
N VAL A 134 8.19 1.56 21.14
CA VAL A 134 9.18 1.68 22.22
C VAL A 134 9.38 0.27 22.76
N ARG A 135 10.58 -0.29 22.57
CA ARG A 135 10.99 -1.54 23.21
C ARG A 135 11.53 -1.22 24.60
#